data_AF-A0A967WKS5-F1
#
_entry.id   AF-A0A967WKS5-F1
#
_cell.length_a   1.000
_cell.length_b   1.000
_cell.length_c   1.000
_cell.angle_alpha   90.00
_cell.angle_beta   90.00
_cell.angle_gamma   90.00
#
_symmetry.space_group_name_H-M   'P 1'
#
loop_
_entity.id
_entity.type
_entity.pdbx_description
1 polymer ?
#
loop_
_entity_poly.entity_id
_entity_poly.type
_entity_poly.pdbx_seq_one_letter_code
_entity_poly.pdbx_strand_id
1 'polypeptide(L)'
;MHRYVRPDLTKDGELRIVAGRHPVVEITQREEPFVPNDTSFADGEAILIITGPNMAGKSTYLRQVALIVLMAQIGSYVPADEAQIALVDRIFTRIGAQDEISAGQSTFMVEMVETANLLNHAT
;
A
#
# COMPACT_ATOMS: atom_id res chain seq x y z
N MET A 1 8.14 22.52 0.32
CA MET A 1 6.79 22.00 0.60
C MET A 1 6.58 20.79 -0.30
N HIS A 2 6.33 19.59 0.26
CA HIS A 2 6.38 18.30 -0.48
C HIS A 2 5.25 18.09 -1.50
N ARG A 3 4.52 19.14 -1.90
CA ARG A 3 3.39 19.13 -2.85
C ARG A 3 2.43 17.97 -2.57
N TYR A 4 1.86 17.94 -1.37
CA TYR A 4 0.79 16.99 -1.05
C TYR A 4 -0.53 17.57 -1.52
N VAL A 5 -1.43 16.71 -1.98
CA VAL A 5 -2.74 17.10 -2.53
C VAL A 5 -3.87 16.62 -1.64
N ARG A 6 -4.99 17.35 -1.68
CA ARG A 6 -6.19 16.93 -0.98
C ARG A 6 -6.77 15.74 -1.75
N PRO A 7 -6.92 14.55 -1.13
CA PRO A 7 -7.54 13.42 -1.81
C PRO A 7 -9.04 13.69 -2.00
N ASP A 8 -9.60 13.14 -3.08
CA ASP A 8 -11.03 13.02 -3.27
C ASP A 8 -11.50 11.69 -2.68
N LEU A 9 -12.31 11.75 -1.61
CA LEU A 9 -12.80 10.58 -0.91
C LEU A 9 -14.21 10.24 -1.41
N THR A 10 -14.37 9.04 -1.95
CA THR A 10 -15.67 8.51 -2.38
C THR A 10 -16.15 7.41 -1.43
N LYS A 11 -17.47 7.19 -1.35
CA LYS A 11 -18.00 6.10 -0.52
C LYS A 11 -17.68 4.72 -1.09
N ASP A 12 -17.74 4.63 -2.42
CA ASP A 12 -17.52 3.43 -3.21
C ASP A 12 -16.71 3.83 -4.47
N GLY A 13 -16.19 2.84 -5.20
CA GLY A 13 -15.58 3.05 -6.51
C GLY A 13 -14.07 2.83 -6.54
N GLU A 14 -13.40 3.58 -7.41
CA GLU A 14 -12.03 3.33 -7.83
C GLU A 14 -10.99 3.85 -6.84
N LEU A 15 -9.89 3.10 -6.72
CA LEU A 15 -8.64 3.62 -6.18
C LEU A 15 -7.79 4.11 -7.35
N ARG A 16 -7.59 5.43 -7.44
CA ARG A 16 -6.73 6.07 -8.45
C ARG A 16 -5.74 7.01 -7.78
N ILE A 17 -4.46 6.72 -7.93
CA ILE A 17 -3.34 7.54 -7.44
C ILE A 17 -2.46 7.88 -8.65
N VAL A 18 -2.25 9.17 -8.90
CA VAL A 18 -1.36 9.67 -9.96
C VAL A 18 -0.09 10.20 -9.32
N ALA A 19 1.06 9.73 -9.81
CA ALA A 19 2.39 10.07 -9.34
C ALA A 19 2.55 9.94 -7.81
N GLY A 20 2.04 8.84 -7.25
CA GLY A 20 2.13 8.54 -5.82
C GLY A 20 3.58 8.36 -5.37
N ARG A 21 3.90 8.85 -4.18
CA ARG A 21 5.23 8.78 -3.57
C ARG A 21 5.14 8.16 -2.19
N HIS A 22 6.14 7.38 -1.80
CA HIS A 22 6.17 6.79 -0.47
C HIS A 22 6.51 7.89 0.57
N PRO A 23 5.62 8.19 1.54
CA PRO A 23 5.74 9.38 2.41
C PRO A 23 7.01 9.41 3.28
N VAL A 24 7.52 8.23 3.67
CA VAL A 24 8.79 8.14 4.42
C VAL A 24 10.00 8.14 3.48
N VAL A 25 10.03 7.27 2.47
CA VAL A 25 11.20 7.11 1.59
C VAL A 25 11.53 8.40 0.85
N GLU A 26 10.52 9.14 0.37
CA GLU A 26 10.75 10.42 -0.34
C GLU A 26 11.47 11.47 0.52
N ILE A 27 11.37 11.39 1.85
CA ILE A 27 11.97 12.33 2.79
C ILE A 27 13.36 11.83 3.22
N THR A 28 13.50 10.51 3.40
CA THR A 28 14.75 9.91 3.90
C THR A 28 15.81 9.75 2.83
N GLN A 29 15.43 9.57 1.57
CA GLN A 29 16.37 9.41 0.45
C GLN A 29 16.81 10.80 -0.04
N ARG A 30 17.96 11.27 0.45
CA ARG A 30 18.48 12.63 0.17
C ARG A 30 19.28 12.72 -1.13
N GLU A 31 19.87 11.62 -1.57
CA GLU A 31 20.80 11.59 -2.70
C GLU A 31 20.09 11.44 -4.04
N GLU A 32 18.97 10.70 -4.07
CA GLU A 32 18.20 10.45 -5.28
C GLU A 32 16.71 10.74 -5.05
N PRO A 33 16.05 11.46 -5.98
CA PRO A 33 14.61 11.67 -5.91
C PRO A 33 13.84 10.34 -5.97
N PHE A 34 12.82 10.20 -5.13
CA PHE A 34 11.90 9.08 -5.22
C PHE A 34 11.16 9.10 -6.57
N VAL A 35 11.15 7.97 -7.28
CA VAL A 35 10.42 7.83 -8.54
C VAL A 35 8.93 7.59 -8.25
N PRO A 36 8.03 8.51 -8.63
CA PRO A 36 6.61 8.37 -8.35
C PRO A 36 5.98 7.24 -9.20
N ASN A 37 4.91 6.62 -8.68
CA ASN A 37 4.20 5.53 -9.35
C ASN A 37 2.70 5.77 -9.37
N ASP A 38 2.06 5.44 -10.48
CA ASP A 38 0.61 5.42 -10.60
C ASP A 38 0.03 4.12 -10.01
N THR A 39 -1.21 4.22 -9.51
CA THR A 39 -2.01 3.08 -9.06
C THR A 39 -3.44 3.28 -9.54
N SER A 40 -4.01 2.28 -10.19
CA SER A 40 -5.41 2.27 -10.57
C SER A 40 -5.99 0.88 -10.34
N PHE A 41 -7.15 0.82 -9.72
CA PHE A 41 -8.08 -0.30 -9.86
C PHE A 41 -9.23 0.23 -10.71
N ALA A 42 -9.27 -0.15 -11.99
CA ALA A 42 -10.37 0.24 -12.86
C ALA A 42 -11.67 -0.46 -12.45
N ASP A 43 -12.82 0.05 -12.88
CA ASP A 43 -14.11 -0.61 -12.72
C ASP A 43 -14.05 -2.11 -13.10
N GLY A 44 -14.27 -2.98 -12.11
CA GLY A 44 -14.23 -4.44 -12.25
C GLY A 44 -12.87 -5.10 -11.98
N GLU A 45 -11.80 -4.32 -11.78
CA GLU A 45 -10.51 -4.83 -11.34
C GLU A 45 -10.45 -4.91 -9.81
N ALA A 46 -10.22 -6.11 -9.28
CA ALA A 46 -10.06 -6.34 -7.84
C ALA A 46 -8.63 -6.73 -7.43
N ILE A 47 -7.78 -7.11 -8.41
CA ILE A 47 -6.46 -7.72 -8.14
C ILE A 47 -5.42 -7.16 -9.11
N LEU A 48 -4.33 -6.62 -8.56
CA LEU A 48 -3.12 -6.24 -9.31
C LEU A 48 -2.00 -7.26 -9.06
N ILE A 49 -1.49 -7.88 -10.12
CA ILE A 49 -0.35 -8.81 -10.03
C ILE A 49 0.93 -8.05 -10.39
N ILE A 50 1.80 -7.84 -9.39
CA ILE A 50 3.05 -7.10 -9.55
C ILE A 50 4.22 -8.08 -9.64
N THR A 51 4.92 -8.05 -10.78
CA THR A 51 6.10 -8.90 -11.02
C THR A 51 7.35 -8.04 -11.24
N GLY A 52 8.53 -8.67 -11.25
CA GLY A 52 9.83 -8.00 -11.46
C GLY A 52 10.91 -8.51 -10.51
N PRO A 53 12.18 -8.13 -10.73
CA PRO A 53 13.31 -8.64 -9.94
C PRO A 53 13.24 -8.20 -8.48
N ASN A 54 13.91 -8.94 -7.60
CA ASN A 54 14.08 -8.51 -6.21
C ASN A 54 14.76 -7.14 -6.16
N MET A 55 14.42 -6.34 -5.14
CA MET A 55 14.90 -4.96 -4.96
C MET A 55 14.42 -3.95 -6.03
N ALA A 56 13.54 -4.33 -6.96
CA ALA A 56 12.92 -3.40 -7.92
C ALA A 56 11.83 -2.48 -7.32
N GLY A 57 11.78 -2.32 -5.99
CA GLY A 57 10.80 -1.43 -5.35
C GLY A 57 9.38 -1.98 -5.18
N LYS A 58 9.09 -3.23 -5.53
CA LYS A 58 7.73 -3.83 -5.41
C LYS A 58 7.12 -3.70 -4.01
N SER A 59 7.87 -4.04 -2.96
CA SER A 59 7.40 -3.91 -1.58
C SER A 59 7.24 -2.45 -1.15
N THR A 60 8.06 -1.55 -1.69
CA THR A 60 7.95 -0.10 -1.47
C THR A 60 6.67 0.44 -2.11
N TYR A 61 6.34 0.01 -3.33
CA TYR A 61 5.10 0.35 -4.01
C TYR A 61 3.86 -0.11 -3.22
N LEU A 62 3.82 -1.37 -2.79
CA LEU A 62 2.69 -1.90 -2.01
C LEU A 62 2.47 -1.11 -0.71
N ARG A 63 3.56 -0.82 0.03
CA ARG A 63 3.49 0.00 1.25
C ARG A 63 3.09 1.45 0.97
N GLN A 64 3.56 2.03 -0.13
CA GLN A 64 3.18 3.37 -0.55
C GLN A 64 1.66 3.47 -0.73
N VAL A 65 1.05 2.55 -1.48
CA VAL A 65 -0.40 2.56 -1.72
C VAL A 65 -1.17 2.48 -0.40
N ALA A 66 -0.81 1.53 0.46
CA ALA A 66 -1.44 1.37 1.78
C ALA A 66 -1.32 2.63 2.66
N LEU A 67 -0.15 3.28 2.66
CA LEU A 67 0.08 4.50 3.43
C LEU A 67 -0.72 5.69 2.88
N ILE A 68 -0.83 5.83 1.55
CA ILE A 68 -1.62 6.90 0.93
C ILE A 68 -3.10 6.75 1.31
N VAL A 69 -3.65 5.53 1.25
CA VAL A 69 -5.03 5.25 1.67
C VAL A 69 -5.22 5.57 3.16
N LEU A 70 -4.31 5.11 4.03
CA LEU A 70 -4.37 5.41 5.46
C LEU A 70 -4.34 6.91 5.73
N MET A 71 -3.42 7.65 5.09
CA MET A 71 -3.30 9.10 5.23
C MET A 71 -4.56 9.83 4.79
N ALA A 72 -5.20 9.39 3.70
CA ALA A 72 -6.44 9.98 3.24
C ALA A 72 -7.58 9.79 4.25
N GLN A 73 -7.74 8.58 4.81
CA GLN A 73 -8.82 8.29 5.77
C GLN A 73 -8.64 8.92 7.15
N ILE A 74 -7.40 9.28 7.55
CA ILE A 74 -7.18 10.11 8.75
C ILE A 74 -7.40 11.61 8.51
N GLY A 75 -7.76 12.02 7.29
CA GLY A 75 -8.02 13.41 6.93
C GLY A 75 -6.79 14.22 6.53
N SER A 76 -5.68 13.56 6.17
CA SER A 76 -4.45 14.22 5.71
C SER A 76 -4.47 14.48 4.20
N TYR A 77 -3.71 15.49 3.77
CA TYR A 77 -3.23 15.57 2.39
C TYR A 77 -2.27 14.39 2.11
N VAL A 78 -2.17 13.95 0.86
CA VAL A 78 -1.42 12.76 0.45
C VAL A 78 -0.28 13.06 -0.52
N PRO A 79 0.81 12.27 -0.52
CA PRO A 79 1.98 12.42 -1.42
C PRO A 79 1.71 11.92 -2.84
N ALA A 80 0.90 12.65 -3.61
CA ALA A 80 0.55 12.34 -4.99
C ALA A 80 0.33 13.64 -5.79
N ASP A 81 0.20 13.55 -7.11
CA ASP A 81 -0.25 14.67 -7.94
C ASP A 81 -1.79 14.71 -8.01
N GLU A 82 -2.44 13.55 -8.03
CA GLU A 82 -3.89 13.39 -7.88
C GLU A 82 -4.17 12.11 -7.09
N ALA A 83 -5.23 12.12 -6.27
CA ALA A 83 -5.67 10.93 -5.54
C ALA A 83 -7.19 10.91 -5.40
N GLN A 84 -7.82 9.86 -5.91
CA GLN A 84 -9.21 9.49 -5.68
C GLN A 84 -9.22 8.14 -4.96
N ILE A 85 -9.83 8.09 -3.78
CA ILE A 85 -9.74 6.96 -2.88
C ILE A 85 -11.13 6.65 -2.33
N ALA A 86 -11.67 5.50 -2.72
CA ALA A 86 -12.85 4.95 -2.07
C ALA A 86 -12.53 4.56 -0.62
N LEU A 87 -13.49 4.75 0.28
CA LEU A 87 -13.33 4.36 1.67
C LEU A 87 -13.14 2.84 1.79
N VAL A 88 -12.10 2.44 2.51
CA VAL A 88 -11.81 1.05 2.85
C VAL A 88 -12.07 0.82 4.34
N ASP A 89 -12.65 -0.33 4.65
CA ASP A 89 -12.91 -0.74 6.02
C ASP A 89 -11.62 -1.18 6.72
N ARG A 90 -10.75 -1.90 6.00
CA ARG A 90 -9.54 -2.54 6.54
C ARG A 90 -8.43 -2.58 5.51
N ILE A 91 -7.20 -2.42 5.98
CA ILE A 91 -5.99 -2.63 5.19
C ILE A 91 -5.31 -3.89 5.71
N PHE A 92 -5.22 -4.89 4.85
CA PHE A 92 -4.56 -6.16 5.11
C PHE A 92 -3.18 -6.18 4.47
N THR A 93 -2.16 -6.59 5.22
CA THR A 93 -0.80 -6.74 4.69
C THR A 93 -0.20 -8.05 5.13
N ARG A 94 0.36 -8.80 4.18
CA ARG A 94 1.34 -9.84 4.44
C ARG A 94 2.60 -9.48 3.67
N ILE A 95 3.60 -8.96 4.36
CA ILE A 95 4.86 -8.52 3.76
C ILE A 95 6.01 -9.12 4.58
N GLY A 96 6.31 -10.40 4.34
CA GLY A 96 7.45 -11.15 4.91
C GLY A 96 7.54 -11.17 6.44
N ALA A 97 7.38 -12.34 7.05
CA ALA A 97 7.65 -12.51 8.48
C ALA A 97 9.14 -12.33 8.77
N GLN A 98 9.48 -11.70 9.89
CA GLN A 98 10.76 -11.97 10.54
C GLN A 98 10.63 -13.29 11.30
N ASP A 99 11.67 -14.12 11.27
CA ASP A 99 11.64 -15.46 11.85
C ASP A 99 11.26 -15.45 13.35
N GLU A 100 10.09 -15.99 13.69
CA GLU A 100 9.70 -16.30 15.08
C GLU A 100 10.19 -17.71 15.49
N ILE A 101 11.51 -17.91 15.47
CA ILE A 101 12.13 -19.19 15.90
C ILE A 101 11.79 -19.51 17.37
N SER A 102 11.49 -18.49 18.18
CA SER A 102 11.21 -18.60 19.61
C SER A 102 9.84 -19.18 19.95
N ALA A 103 8.86 -19.19 19.02
CA ALA A 103 7.48 -19.61 19.29
C ALA A 103 7.21 -21.11 19.03
N GLY A 104 8.19 -21.85 18.49
CA GLY A 104 8.03 -23.28 18.17
C GLY A 104 7.08 -23.56 16.99
N GLN A 105 6.66 -22.53 16.25
CA GLN A 105 5.85 -22.66 15.04
C GLN A 105 6.75 -22.56 13.80
N SER A 106 6.41 -23.28 12.73
CA SER A 106 7.14 -23.15 11.47
C SER A 106 6.76 -21.84 10.78
N THR A 107 7.72 -21.20 10.11
CA THR A 107 7.47 -19.98 9.32
C THR A 107 6.32 -20.19 8.32
N PHE A 108 6.23 -21.37 7.71
CA PHE A 108 5.13 -21.73 6.82
C PHE A 108 3.77 -21.74 7.53
N MET A 109 3.68 -22.31 8.74
CA MET A 109 2.44 -22.33 9.51
C MET A 109 1.97 -20.91 9.84
N VAL A 110 2.87 -20.04 10.29
CA VAL A 110 2.56 -18.63 10.58
C VAL A 110 2.03 -17.93 9.33
N GLU A 111 2.71 -18.09 8.19
CA GLU A 111 2.28 -17.51 6.91
C GLU A 111 0.89 -17.98 6.48
N MET A 112 0.57 -19.27 6.67
CA MET A 112 -0.74 -19.81 6.32
C MET A 112 -1.84 -19.31 7.26
N VAL A 113 -1.56 -19.18 8.56
CA VAL A 113 -2.52 -18.63 9.53
C VAL A 113 -2.80 -17.15 9.24
N GLU A 114 -1.76 -16.35 8.95
CA GLU A 114 -1.94 -14.96 8.52
C GLU A 114 -2.79 -14.87 7.25
N THR A 115 -2.47 -15.68 6.24
CA THR A 115 -3.24 -15.71 4.98
C THR A 115 -4.69 -16.08 5.21
N ALA A 116 -4.96 -17.10 6.03
CA ALA A 116 -6.32 -17.49 6.40
C ALA A 116 -7.06 -16.36 7.14
N ASN A 117 -6.38 -15.61 8.00
CA ASN A 117 -6.96 -14.45 8.67
C ASN A 117 -7.36 -13.36 7.67
N LEU A 118 -6.55 -13.07 6.65
CA LEU A 118 -6.91 -12.10 5.61
C LEU A 118 -8.17 -12.56 4.85
N LEU A 119 -8.20 -13.83 4.42
CA LEU A 119 -9.33 -14.38 3.63
C LEU A 119 -10.65 -14.40 4.39
N ASN A 120 -10.63 -14.68 5.70
CA ASN A 120 -11.85 -14.78 6.51
C ASN A 120 -12.44 -13.43 6.94
N HIS A 121 -11.67 -12.33 6.83
CA HIS A 121 -12.05 -11.03 7.37
C HIS A 121 -12.04 -9.90 6.35
N ALA A 122 -11.59 -10.14 5.12
CA ALA A 122 -11.74 -9.21 4.00
C ALA A 122 -13.21 -9.19 3.52
N THR A 123 -13.74 -8.00 3.26
CA THR A 123 -15.11 -7.77 2.80
C THR A 123 -15.15 -6.85 1.60
#